data_AF-A0A845XI09-F1
#
_entry.id   AF-A0A845XI09-F1
#
_cell.length_a   1.000
_cell.length_b   1.000
_cell.length_c   1.000
_cell.angle_alpha   90.00
_cell.angle_beta   90.00
_cell.angle_gamma   90.00
#
_symmetry.space_group_name_H-M   'P 1'
#
loop_
_entity.id
_entity.type
_entity.pdbx_description
1 polymer ?
#
loop_
_entity_poly.entity_id
_entity_poly.type
_entity_poly.pdbx_seq_one_letter_code
_entity_poly.pdbx_strand_id
1 'polypeptide(L)'
;MQPKLKLKYEENETELPGSVTGIKMLLNGQLYFAQSSRYITDKESYQARQNGFSIRAIPVAINGIAIAVNPNLKVSIQQSDDR
;
A
#
# COMPACT_ATOMS: atom_id res chain seq x y z
N MET A 1 27.52 2.68 -21.68
CA MET A 1 26.11 2.45 -22.07
C MET A 1 25.22 2.79 -20.88
N GLN A 2 24.25 3.71 -21.02
CA GLN A 2 23.27 3.99 -19.96
C GLN A 2 21.93 3.34 -20.32
N PRO A 3 21.26 2.63 -19.41
CA PRO A 3 19.96 2.04 -19.70
C PRO A 3 18.90 3.13 -19.90
N LYS A 4 18.19 3.09 -21.04
CA LYS A 4 17.04 3.95 -21.30
C LYS A 4 15.79 3.30 -20.69
N LEU A 5 15.56 3.56 -19.40
CA LEU A 5 14.39 3.06 -18.70
C LEU A 5 13.12 3.77 -19.20
N LYS A 6 12.10 2.99 -19.55
CA LYS A 6 10.75 3.49 -19.82
C LYS A 6 9.82 2.96 -18.74
N LEU A 7 9.42 3.81 -17.82
CA LEU A 7 8.46 3.46 -16.77
C LEU A 7 7.05 3.63 -17.34
N LYS A 8 6.17 2.65 -17.09
CA LYS A 8 4.74 2.74 -17.38
C LYS A 8 3.99 2.61 -16.07
N TYR A 9 3.02 3.49 -15.86
CA TYR A 9 2.03 3.36 -14.81
C TYR A 9 0.87 2.51 -15.32
N GLU A 10 0.43 1.54 -14.53
CA GLU A 10 -0.71 0.67 -14.84
C GLU A 10 -1.71 0.77 -13.70
N GLU A 11 -2.96 1.07 -14.03
CA GLU A 11 -4.07 1.05 -13.09
C GLU A 11 -4.74 -0.31 -13.09
N ASN A 12 -5.36 -0.68 -11.97
CA ASN A 12 -6.25 -1.82 -11.95
C ASN A 12 -7.56 -1.43 -12.65
N GLU A 13 -8.12 -2.32 -13.48
CA GLU A 13 -9.34 -2.04 -14.24
C GLU A 13 -10.59 -1.83 -13.36
N THR A 14 -10.61 -2.39 -12.15
CA THR A 14 -11.81 -2.43 -11.30
C THR A 14 -11.59 -2.00 -9.85
N GLU A 15 -10.36 -2.10 -9.34
CA GLU A 15 -10.02 -1.71 -7.96
C GLU A 15 -9.41 -0.31 -7.88
N LEU A 16 -9.72 0.40 -6.80
CA LEU A 16 -9.12 1.71 -6.52
C LEU A 16 -7.61 1.58 -6.29
N PRO A 17 -6.79 2.57 -6.72
CA PRO A 17 -5.37 2.59 -6.43
C PRO A 17 -5.07 2.55 -4.92
N GLY A 18 -4.08 1.76 -4.53
CA GLY A 18 -3.66 1.67 -3.13
C GLY A 18 -2.62 0.58 -2.89
N SER A 19 -2.08 0.52 -1.67
CA SER A 19 -1.03 -0.45 -1.31
C SER A 19 -1.50 -1.90 -1.47
N VAL A 20 -2.75 -2.20 -1.09
CA VAL A 20 -3.34 -3.54 -1.22
C VAL A 20 -3.45 -3.93 -2.69
N THR A 21 -4.05 -3.08 -3.52
CA THR A 21 -4.22 -3.33 -4.96
C THR A 21 -2.87 -3.43 -5.68
N GLY A 22 -1.89 -2.57 -5.36
CA GLY A 22 -0.55 -2.64 -5.92
C GLY A 22 0.18 -3.95 -5.58
N ILE A 23 0.10 -4.42 -4.33
CA ILE A 23 0.69 -5.71 -3.93
C ILE A 23 -0.03 -6.87 -4.63
N LYS A 24 -1.36 -6.83 -4.72
CA LYS A 24 -2.15 -7.84 -5.46
C LYS A 24 -1.72 -7.90 -6.94
N MET A 25 -1.55 -6.76 -7.59
CA MET A 25 -1.08 -6.69 -8.98
C MET A 25 0.35 -7.22 -9.14
N LEU A 26 1.25 -6.98 -8.19
CA LEU A 26 2.57 -7.62 -8.16
C LEU A 26 2.48 -9.14 -8.08
N LEU A 27 1.65 -9.64 -7.16
CA LEU A 27 1.45 -11.09 -6.98
C LEU A 27 0.88 -11.76 -8.24
N ASN A 28 0.03 -11.05 -8.97
CA ASN A 28 -0.55 -11.51 -10.23
C ASN A 28 0.38 -11.35 -11.45
N GLY A 29 1.60 -10.82 -11.28
CA GLY A 29 2.53 -10.60 -12.39
C GLY A 29 2.16 -9.45 -13.32
N GLN A 30 1.25 -8.56 -12.89
CA GLN A 30 0.81 -7.41 -13.68
C GLN A 30 1.78 -6.22 -13.55
N LEU A 31 2.58 -6.18 -12.49
CA LEU A 31 3.56 -5.14 -12.20
C LEU A 31 4.93 -5.75 -11.95
N TYR A 32 5.99 -5.01 -12.28
CA TYR A 32 7.37 -5.37 -11.93
C TYR A 32 7.76 -4.89 -10.52
N PHE A 33 7.20 -3.75 -10.09
CA PHE A 33 7.34 -3.22 -8.72
C PHE A 33 6.10 -2.37 -8.39
N ALA A 34 5.82 -2.19 -7.10
CA ALA A 34 4.76 -1.32 -6.61
C ALA A 34 5.23 -0.56 -5.38
N GLN A 35 4.72 0.66 -5.20
CA GLN A 35 4.90 1.40 -3.96
C GLN A 35 3.82 1.00 -2.95
N SER A 36 4.23 0.81 -1.70
CA SER A 36 3.34 0.45 -0.61
C SER A 36 3.68 1.27 0.63
N SER A 37 2.65 1.74 1.33
CA SER A 37 2.76 2.39 2.64
C SER A 37 2.72 1.40 3.81
N ARG A 38 2.53 0.10 3.52
CA ARG A 38 2.55 -0.98 4.50
C ARG A 38 3.54 -2.08 4.12
N TYR A 39 3.93 -2.88 5.12
CA TYR A 39 4.72 -4.08 4.90
C TYR A 39 3.96 -5.17 4.15
N ILE A 40 4.72 -6.04 3.49
CA ILE A 40 4.24 -7.30 2.92
C ILE A 40 3.92 -8.26 4.07
N THR A 41 2.79 -8.93 4.00
CA THR A 41 2.37 -9.92 5.00
C THR A 41 2.98 -11.30 4.74
N ASP A 42 2.94 -12.19 5.72
CA ASP A 42 3.40 -13.58 5.55
C ASP A 42 2.58 -14.32 4.49
N LYS A 43 1.28 -14.05 4.40
CA LYS A 43 0.38 -14.63 3.40
C LYS A 43 0.79 -14.21 1.99
N GLU A 44 1.06 -12.92 1.77
CA GLU A 44 1.52 -12.39 0.48
C GLU A 44 2.91 -12.93 0.12
N SER A 45 3.80 -13.03 1.12
CA SER A 45 5.12 -13.63 0.94
C SER A 45 5.03 -15.12 0.56
N TYR A 46 4.12 -15.86 1.18
CA TYR A 46 3.85 -17.26 0.85
C TYR A 46 3.29 -17.39 -0.57
N GLN A 47 2.32 -16.56 -0.93
CA GLN A 47 1.73 -16.55 -2.27
C GLN A 47 2.77 -16.23 -3.36
N ALA A 48 3.67 -15.26 -3.13
CA ALA A 48 4.76 -14.99 -4.06
C ALA A 48 5.62 -16.23 -4.31
N ARG A 49 5.98 -16.96 -3.25
CA ARG A 49 6.76 -18.20 -3.35
C ARG A 49 6.01 -19.27 -4.13
N GLN A 50 4.70 -19.42 -3.92
CA GLN A 50 3.87 -20.32 -4.71
C GLN A 50 3.83 -19.93 -6.19
N ASN A 51 3.89 -18.63 -6.49
CA ASN A 51 3.97 -18.10 -7.85
C ASN A 51 5.41 -18.14 -8.43
N GLY A 52 6.37 -18.74 -7.73
CA GLY A 52 7.73 -18.97 -8.22
C GLY A 52 8.70 -17.80 -8.02
N PHE A 53 8.37 -16.81 -7.19
CA PHE A 53 9.25 -15.67 -6.92
C PHE A 53 9.24 -15.23 -5.45
N SER A 54 10.14 -14.31 -5.09
CA SER A 54 10.17 -13.69 -3.76
C SER A 54 9.97 -12.19 -3.89
N ILE A 55 9.17 -11.60 -3.00
CA ILE A 55 9.04 -10.14 -2.91
C ILE A 55 10.11 -9.60 -1.96
N ARG A 56 10.78 -8.53 -2.36
CA ARG A 56 11.70 -7.78 -1.51
C ARG A 56 11.14 -6.38 -1.27
N ALA A 57 10.98 -6.01 0.01
CA ALA A 57 10.67 -4.63 0.39
C ALA A 57 11.97 -3.82 0.47
N ILE A 58 12.02 -2.71 -0.26
CA ILE A 58 13.14 -1.76 -0.21
C ILE A 58 12.56 -0.43 0.29
N PRO A 59 12.99 0.08 1.46
CA PRO A 59 12.58 1.41 1.92
C PRO A 59 13.07 2.48 0.94
N VAL A 60 12.17 3.29 0.41
CA VAL A 60 12.48 4.37 -0.56
C VAL A 60 12.09 5.75 -0.08
N ALA A 61 11.25 5.85 0.96
CA ALA A 61 10.77 7.11 1.50
C ALA A 61 10.36 6.95 2.97
N ILE A 62 10.36 8.08 3.69
CA ILE A 62 9.77 8.22 5.02
C ILE A 62 8.66 9.26 4.88
N ASN A 63 7.44 8.94 5.34
CA ASN A 63 6.28 9.82 5.25
C ASN A 63 5.74 10.14 6.65
N GLY A 64 5.21 11.35 6.83
CA GLY A 64 4.44 11.75 8.01
C GLY A 64 2.95 11.46 7.84
N ILE A 65 2.25 11.21 8.94
CA ILE A 65 0.78 11.14 8.97
C ILE A 65 0.26 12.47 9.51
N ALA A 66 -0.51 13.19 8.70
CA ALA A 66 -1.17 14.42 9.12
C ALA A 66 -2.54 14.10 9.73
N ILE A 67 -2.84 14.70 10.88
CA ILE A 67 -4.16 14.65 11.51
C ILE A 67 -4.83 16.00 11.26
N ALA A 68 -5.96 15.98 10.57
CA ALA A 68 -6.78 17.15 10.34
C ALA A 68 -8.15 16.99 11.01
N VAL A 69 -8.63 18.06 11.62
CA VAL A 69 -9.98 18.13 12.22
C VAL A 69 -10.81 19.15 11.45
N ASN A 70 -12.13 18.97 11.45
CA ASN A 70 -13.04 20.03 11.03
C ASN A 70 -13.23 21.01 12.20
N PRO A 71 -12.68 22.23 12.16
CA PRO A 71 -12.74 23.15 13.29
C PRO A 71 -14.17 23.63 13.62
N ASN A 72 -15.12 23.49 12.69
CA ASN A 72 -16.52 23.87 12.91
C ASN A 72 -17.36 22.77 13.56
N LEU A 73 -16.83 21.55 13.70
CA LEU A 73 -17.55 20.44 14.29
C LEU A 73 -17.53 20.55 15.83
N LYS A 74 -18.69 20.86 16.43
CA LYS A 74 -18.85 20.84 17.88
C LYS A 74 -19.00 19.40 18.37
N VAL A 75 -18.03 18.90 19.14
CA VAL A 75 -18.06 17.56 19.74
C VAL A 75 -18.29 17.70 21.25
N SER A 76 -19.34 17.05 21.77
CA SER A 76 -19.59 16.96 23.21
C SER A 76 -18.93 15.70 23.76
N ILE A 77 -18.23 15.81 24.89
CA ILE A 77 -17.69 14.64 25.61
C ILE A 77 -18.86 13.88 26.24
N GLN A 78 -19.17 12.68 25.74
CA GLN A 78 -20.01 11.73 26.46
C GLN A 78 -19.09 10.99 27.44
N GLN A 79 -19.27 11.27 28.74
CA GLN A 79 -18.68 10.44 29.79
C GLN A 79 -19.26 9.03 29.67
N SER A 80 -18.39 8.04 29.50
CA SER A 80 -18.75 6.65 29.78
C SER A 80 -19.11 6.57 31.26
N ASP A 81 -20.39 6.34 31.55
CA ASP A 81 -20.88 6.03 32.90
C ASP A 81 -20.34 4.64 33.25
N ASP A 82 -19.11 4.60 33.80
CA ASP A 82 -18.49 3.40 34.32
C ASP A 82 -19.10 3.14 35.71
N ARG A 83 -20.09 2.25 35.74
CA ARG A 83 -20.68 1.65 36.95
C ARG A 83 -20.68 0.14 36.83
#